data_AF-A0A1J3GUQ0-F1
#
_entry.id   AF-A0A1J3GUQ0-F1
#
_cell.length_a   1.000
_cell.length_b   1.000
_cell.length_c   1.000
_cell.angle_alpha   90.00
_cell.angle_beta   90.00
_cell.angle_gamma   90.00
#
_symmetry.space_group_name_H-M   'P 1'
#
loop_
_entity.id
_entity.type
_entity.pdbx_description
1 polymer ?
#
loop_
_entity_poly.entity_id
_entity_poly.type
_entity_poly.pdbx_seq_one_letter_code
_entity_poly.pdbx_strand_id
1 'polypeptide(L)'
;ARAQHGCIARAQHGCIALNEIITDSDHPYYRNQLLDVVAQNALWLSSDVYGNFVIQHVLKLNDLRCTRNIAVSLRGHCVDLSFKKYGSYIVERLLEANDSVVVFVVLEELLECA
;
A
#
# COMPACT_ATOMS: atom_id res chain seq x y z
N ALA A 1 -10.54 -18.60 12.20
CA ALA A 1 -10.95 -18.22 10.83
C ALA A 1 -11.34 -16.74 10.84
N ARG A 2 -10.41 -15.83 10.52
CA ARG A 2 -10.71 -14.39 10.44
C ARG A 2 -11.29 -14.10 9.06
N ALA A 3 -12.44 -13.45 9.09
CA ALA A 3 -13.39 -13.32 8.02
C ALA A 3 -12.81 -12.79 6.70
N GLN A 4 -13.11 -13.51 5.62
CA GLN A 4 -13.12 -13.01 4.25
C GLN A 4 -14.28 -12.01 4.06
N HIS A 5 -14.31 -10.92 4.84
CA HIS A 5 -15.21 -9.81 4.52
C HIS A 5 -14.72 -9.21 3.20
N GLY A 6 -15.53 -9.36 2.14
CA GLY A 6 -15.30 -8.72 0.85
C GLY A 6 -15.22 -7.21 1.05
N CYS A 7 -14.00 -6.70 1.23
CA CYS A 7 -13.77 -5.28 1.34
C CYS A 7 -13.92 -4.65 -0.05
N ILE A 8 -14.51 -3.46 -0.10
CA ILE A 8 -14.73 -2.69 -1.33
C ILE A 8 -13.43 -2.57 -2.15
N ALA A 9 -12.28 -2.42 -1.48
CA ALA A 9 -10.95 -2.38 -2.10
C ALA A 9 -10.57 -3.63 -2.93
N ARG A 10 -11.25 -4.77 -2.72
CA ARG A 10 -11.00 -6.06 -3.40
C ARG A 10 -12.07 -6.40 -4.44
N ALA A 11 -12.98 -5.48 -4.73
CA ALA A 11 -13.97 -5.61 -5.80
C ALA A 11 -13.54 -4.76 -6.99
N GLN A 12 -13.75 -5.25 -8.22
CA GLN A 12 -13.38 -4.56 -9.46
C GLN A 12 -13.87 -3.10 -9.52
N HIS A 13 -15.14 -2.86 -9.16
CA HIS A 13 -15.70 -1.50 -9.12
C HIS A 13 -15.41 -0.78 -7.80
N GLY A 14 -15.20 -1.54 -6.72
CA GLY A 14 -14.98 -0.98 -5.41
C GLY A 14 -13.60 -0.33 -5.26
N CYS A 15 -12.54 -0.88 -5.86
CA CYS A 15 -11.22 -0.23 -5.83
C CYS A 15 -11.21 1.09 -6.61
N ILE A 16 -11.97 1.18 -7.71
CA ILE A 16 -12.12 2.40 -8.51
C ILE A 16 -12.81 3.48 -7.68
N ALA A 17 -14.00 3.18 -7.14
CA ALA A 17 -14.73 4.11 -6.29
C ALA A 17 -13.90 4.54 -5.06
N LEU A 18 -13.11 3.63 -4.49
CA LEU A 18 -12.24 3.96 -3.37
C LEU A 18 -11.13 4.94 -3.77
N ASN A 19 -10.50 4.74 -4.93
CA ASN A 19 -9.48 5.64 -5.44
C ASN A 19 -10.05 7.03 -5.77
N GLU A 20 -11.26 7.10 -6.33
CA GLU A 20 -11.99 8.35 -6.57
C GLU A 20 -12.25 9.09 -5.25
N ILE A 21 -12.83 8.41 -4.25
CA ILE A 21 -13.08 9.00 -2.93
C ILE A 21 -11.76 9.50 -2.31
N ILE A 22 -10.69 8.71 -2.36
CA ILE A 22 -9.38 9.09 -1.82
C ILE A 22 -8.87 10.37 -2.49
N THR A 23 -9.09 10.53 -3.80
CA THR A 23 -8.59 11.66 -4.60
C THR A 23 -9.42 12.92 -4.40
N ASP A 24 -10.75 12.78 -4.44
CA ASP A 24 -11.70 13.90 -4.54
C ASP A 24 -12.38 14.24 -3.20
N SER A 25 -11.92 13.63 -2.08
CA SER A 25 -12.50 13.92 -0.76
C SER A 25 -12.24 15.36 -0.32
N ASP A 26 -13.31 16.17 -0.28
CA ASP A 26 -13.33 17.52 0.28
C ASP A 26 -13.10 17.57 1.80
N HIS A 27 -13.19 16.43 2.50
CA HIS A 27 -13.12 16.34 3.95
C HIS A 27 -11.83 15.63 4.43
N PRO A 28 -10.77 16.37 4.83
CA PRO A 28 -9.44 15.82 5.12
C PRO A 28 -9.43 14.75 6.21
N TYR A 29 -10.33 14.86 7.19
CA TYR A 29 -10.44 13.89 8.28
C TYR A 29 -10.79 12.48 7.77
N TYR A 30 -11.86 12.34 6.98
CA TYR A 30 -12.29 11.04 6.46
C TYR A 30 -11.29 10.49 5.45
N ARG A 31 -10.68 11.37 4.64
CA ARG A 31 -9.59 11.00 3.75
C ARG A 31 -8.43 10.37 4.52
N ASN A 32 -8.00 11.00 5.61
CA ASN A 32 -6.90 10.49 6.44
C ASN A 32 -7.25 9.16 7.11
N GLN A 33 -8.45 9.02 7.66
CA GLN A 33 -8.90 7.74 8.21
C GLN A 33 -8.87 6.62 7.17
N LEU A 34 -9.26 6.92 5.93
CA LEU A 34 -9.24 5.95 4.86
C LEU A 34 -7.81 5.56 4.47
N LEU A 35 -6.90 6.52 4.38
CA LEU A 35 -5.47 6.26 4.17
C LEU A 35 -4.88 5.37 5.27
N ASP A 36 -5.27 5.59 6.54
CA ASP A 36 -4.83 4.76 7.66
C ASP A 36 -5.34 3.32 7.53
N VAL A 37 -6.61 3.13 7.15
CA VAL A 37 -7.18 1.80 6.91
C VAL A 37 -6.49 1.10 5.74
N VAL A 38 -6.19 1.81 4.65
CA VAL A 38 -5.44 1.24 3.51
C VAL A 38 -4.04 0.81 3.94
N ALA A 39 -3.33 1.67 4.67
CA ALA A 39 -1.98 1.38 5.14
C ALA A 39 -1.94 0.16 6.07
N GLN A 40 -2.87 0.07 7.03
CA GLN A 40 -2.99 -1.08 7.94
C GLN A 40 -3.24 -2.41 7.21
N ASN A 41 -3.85 -2.37 6.03
CA ASN A 41 -4.16 -3.55 5.22
C ASN A 41 -3.18 -3.73 4.04
N ALA A 42 -2.07 -2.98 4.01
CA ALA A 42 -1.19 -2.91 2.85
C ALA A 42 -0.71 -4.29 2.38
N LEU A 43 -0.26 -5.17 3.28
CA LEU A 43 0.24 -6.50 2.90
C LEU A 43 -0.78 -7.33 2.10
N TRP A 44 -2.00 -7.35 2.59
CA TRP A 44 -3.10 -8.11 1.99
C TRP A 44 -3.53 -7.49 0.67
N LEU A 45 -3.64 -6.16 0.62
CA LEU A 45 -4.02 -5.43 -0.59
C LEU A 45 -2.94 -5.55 -1.67
N SER A 46 -1.66 -5.46 -1.34
CA SER A 46 -0.54 -5.61 -2.27
C SER A 46 -0.50 -6.98 -2.97
N SER A 47 -1.03 -8.03 -2.32
CA SER A 47 -1.12 -9.37 -2.89
C SER A 47 -2.45 -9.68 -3.59
N ASP A 48 -3.44 -8.79 -3.52
CA ASP A 48 -4.77 -8.97 -4.12
C ASP A 48 -4.82 -8.45 -5.56
N VAL A 49 -5.57 -9.15 -6.43
CA VAL A 49 -5.68 -8.84 -7.87
C VAL A 49 -6.31 -7.48 -8.18
N TYR A 50 -7.09 -6.91 -7.25
CA TYR A 50 -7.67 -5.56 -7.35
C TYR A 50 -7.09 -4.61 -6.30
N GLY A 51 -6.84 -5.10 -5.08
CA GLY A 51 -6.31 -4.31 -3.97
C GLY A 51 -4.96 -3.66 -4.27
N ASN A 52 -4.13 -4.29 -5.11
CA ASN A 52 -2.82 -3.76 -5.48
C ASN A 52 -2.94 -2.37 -6.15
N PHE A 53 -4.01 -2.14 -6.91
CA PHE A 53 -4.24 -0.84 -7.55
C PHE A 53 -4.56 0.27 -6.54
N VAL A 54 -5.14 -0.07 -5.38
CA VAL A 54 -5.38 0.89 -4.30
C VAL A 54 -4.07 1.31 -3.66
N ILE A 55 -3.16 0.36 -3.37
CA ILE A 55 -1.84 0.66 -2.81
C ILE A 55 -1.03 1.50 -3.78
N GLN A 56 -1.00 1.12 -5.05
CA GLN A 56 -0.32 1.90 -6.08
C GLN A 56 -0.87 3.32 -6.20
N HIS A 57 -2.20 3.48 -6.15
CA HIS A 57 -2.83 4.79 -6.20
C HIS A 57 -2.43 5.65 -5.01
N VAL A 58 -2.50 5.11 -3.79
CA VAL A 58 -2.15 5.84 -2.57
C VAL A 58 -0.68 6.25 -2.56
N LEU A 59 0.24 5.38 -3.01
CA LEU A 59 1.66 5.72 -3.11
C LEU A 59 1.92 6.86 -4.10
N LYS A 60 1.15 6.95 -5.20
CA LYS A 60 1.24 8.06 -6.17
C LYS A 60 0.80 9.41 -5.61
N LEU A 61 0.04 9.44 -4.51
CA LEU A 61 -0.37 10.68 -3.86
C LEU A 61 0.77 11.35 -3.09
N ASN A 62 1.91 10.66 -2.89
CA ASN A 62 3.08 11.16 -2.16
C ASN A 62 2.76 11.67 -0.73
N ASP A 63 1.74 11.11 -0.07
CA ASP A 63 1.46 11.37 1.34
C ASP A 63 2.50 10.65 2.21
N LEU A 64 3.52 11.38 2.69
CA LEU A 64 4.64 10.81 3.43
C LEU A 64 4.22 9.99 4.66
N ARG A 65 3.17 10.43 5.37
CA ARG A 65 2.66 9.71 6.54
C ARG A 65 2.09 8.36 6.12
N CYS A 66 1.26 8.34 5.08
CA CYS A 66 0.66 7.11 4.56
C CYS A 66 1.73 6.19 3.96
N THR A 67 2.66 6.71 3.16
CA THR A 67 3.78 5.94 2.59
C THR A 67 4.62 5.28 3.68
N ARG A 68 4.95 6.00 4.76
CA ARG A 68 5.63 5.42 5.93
C ARG A 68 4.81 4.32 6.59
N ASN A 69 3.51 4.53 6.80
CA ASN A 69 2.63 3.53 7.39
C ASN A 69 2.51 2.27 6.52
N ILE A 70 2.48 2.44 5.18
CA ILE A 70 2.52 1.34 4.22
C ILE A 70 3.85 0.58 4.36
N ALA A 71 4.99 1.28 4.33
CA ALA A 71 6.32 0.67 4.46
C ALA A 71 6.44 -0.14 5.75
N VAL A 72 5.99 0.41 6.89
CA VAL A 72 5.94 -0.29 8.17
C VAL A 72 5.06 -1.55 8.10
N SER A 73 3.90 -1.46 7.45
CA SER A 73 2.98 -2.58 7.30
C SER A 73 3.48 -3.67 6.33
N LEU A 74 4.46 -3.36 5.49
CA LEU A 74 5.11 -4.29 4.56
C LEU A 74 6.46 -4.82 5.07
N ARG A 75 6.97 -4.31 6.20
CA ARG A 75 8.24 -4.76 6.78
C ARG A 75 8.22 -6.27 7.04
N GLY A 76 9.27 -6.96 6.61
CA GLY A 76 9.39 -8.42 6.68
C GLY A 76 8.70 -9.18 5.54
N HIS A 77 8.15 -8.46 4.55
CA HIS A 77 7.46 -9.03 3.39
C HIS A 77 7.89 -8.40 2.05
N CYS A 78 8.80 -7.42 2.05
CA CYS A 78 9.29 -6.76 0.84
C CYS A 78 10.00 -7.74 -0.09
N VAL A 79 10.74 -8.72 0.44
CA VAL A 79 11.43 -9.73 -0.37
C VAL A 79 10.41 -10.60 -1.11
N ASP A 80 9.44 -11.17 -0.39
CA ASP A 80 8.37 -11.98 -0.98
C ASP A 80 7.54 -11.20 -2.00
N LEU A 81 7.24 -9.93 -1.71
CA LEU A 81 6.50 -9.06 -2.62
C LEU A 81 7.29 -8.77 -3.90
N SER A 82 8.61 -8.66 -3.82
CA SER A 82 9.49 -8.42 -4.97
C SER A 82 9.42 -9.52 -6.04
N PHE A 83 9.06 -10.75 -5.65
CA PHE A 83 8.88 -11.87 -6.59
C PHE A 83 7.43 -12.02 -7.11
N LYS A 84 6.48 -11.21 -6.64
CA LYS A 84 5.07 -11.28 -7.06
C LYS A 84 4.81 -10.29 -8.20
N LYS A 85 4.02 -10.72 -9.20
CA LYS A 85 3.63 -9.93 -10.39
C LYS A 85 3.18 -8.49 -10.10
N TYR A 86 2.47 -8.27 -8.98
CA TYR A 86 1.96 -6.95 -8.58
C TYR A 86 2.71 -6.35 -7.37
N GLY A 87 3.32 -7.21 -6.55
CA GLY A 87 4.06 -6.78 -5.36
C GLY A 87 5.36 -6.08 -5.71
N SER A 88 6.04 -6.51 -6.78
CA SER A 88 7.31 -5.92 -7.22
C SER A 88 7.21 -4.44 -7.55
N TYR A 89 6.13 -4.04 -8.22
CA TYR A 89 5.85 -2.64 -8.51
C TYR A 89 5.65 -1.81 -7.25
N ILE A 90 5.03 -2.37 -6.21
CA ILE A 90 4.81 -1.67 -4.93
C ILE A 90 6.14 -1.48 -4.20
N VAL A 91 7.00 -2.51 -4.17
CA VAL A 91 8.35 -2.41 -3.58
C VAL A 91 9.18 -1.36 -4.31
N GLU A 92 9.14 -1.35 -5.65
CA GLU A 92 9.81 -0.34 -6.48
C GLU A 92 9.34 1.08 -6.14
N ARG A 93 8.01 1.31 -6.00
CA ARG A 93 7.49 2.62 -5.61
C ARG A 93 7.92 3.06 -4.21
N LEU A 94 8.12 2.13 -3.28
CA LEU A 94 8.66 2.46 -1.96
C LEU A 94 10.15 2.81 -2.02
N LEU A 95 10.93 2.14 -2.87
CA LEU A 95 12.35 2.47 -3.10
C LEU A 95 12.53 3.85 -3.77
N GLU A 96 11.56 4.29 -4.57
CA GLU A 96 11.55 5.61 -5.21
C GLU A 96 10.95 6.72 -4.32
N ALA A 97 10.48 6.39 -3.11
CA ALA A 97 9.89 7.37 -2.22
C ALA A 97 10.92 8.44 -1.82
N ASN A 98 10.50 9.70 -1.78
CA ASN A 98 11.34 10.81 -1.27
C ASN A 98 11.39 10.82 0.27
N ASP A 99 11.65 9.66 0.85
CA ASP A 99 11.68 9.42 2.29
C ASP A 99 12.72 8.34 2.63
N SER A 100 13.85 8.77 3.18
CA SER A 100 14.95 7.86 3.49
C SER A 100 14.58 6.77 4.50
N VAL A 101 13.60 7.00 5.38
CA VAL A 101 13.15 5.99 6.35
C VAL A 101 12.41 4.86 5.62
N VAL A 102 11.55 5.22 4.66
CA VAL A 102 10.86 4.23 3.82
C VAL A 102 11.85 3.39 3.03
N VAL A 103 12.80 4.05 2.36
CA VAL A 103 13.81 3.36 1.55
C VAL A 103 14.69 2.46 2.43
N PHE A 104 15.07 2.93 3.62
CA PHE A 104 15.84 2.12 4.57
C PHE A 104 15.12 0.84 4.98
N VAL A 105 13.82 0.91 5.31
CA VAL A 105 13.02 -0.28 5.67
C VAL A 105 13.03 -1.33 4.58
N VAL A 106 12.91 -0.91 3.31
CA VAL A 106 12.91 -1.84 2.18
C VAL A 106 14.31 -2.39 1.90
N LEU A 107 15.34 -1.54 1.92
CA LEU A 107 16.72 -1.95 1.66
C LEU A 107 17.30 -2.88 2.73
N GLU A 108 17.00 -2.62 4.01
CA GLU A 108 17.38 -3.49 5.13
C GLU A 108 16.95 -4.94 4.83
N GLU A 109 15.68 -5.12 4.46
CA GLU A 109 15.12 -6.45 4.19
C GLU A 109 15.72 -7.11 2.93
N LEU A 110 15.92 -6.33 1.86
CA LEU A 110 16.45 -6.86 0.59
C LEU A 110 17.94 -7.24 0.68
N LEU A 111 18.73 -6.52 1.48
CA LEU A 111 20.16 -6.78 1.65
C LEU A 111 20.44 -7.93 2.64
N GLU A 112 19.57 -8.15 3.63
CA GLU A 112 19.69 -9.29 4.54
C GLU A 112 19.38 -10.64 3.88
N CYS A 113 18.78 -10.62 2.68
CA CYS A 113 18.50 -11.83 1.89
C CYS A 113 19.60 -12.22 0.90
N ALA A 114 20.68 -11.44 0.81
CA ALA A 114 21.83 -11.69 -0.06
C ALA A 114 22.93 -12.47 0.68
#